data_AF-A0A2C9K8P1-F1
#
_entry.id   AF-A0A2C9K8P1-F1
#
_cell.length_a   1.000
_cell.length_b   1.000
_cell.length_c   1.000
_cell.angle_alpha   90.00
_cell.angle_beta   90.00
_cell.angle_gamma   90.00
#
_symmetry.space_group_name_H-M   'P 1'
#
loop_
_entity.id
_entity.type
_entity.pdbx_description
1 polymer ?
#
loop_
_entity_poly.entity_id
_entity_poly.type
_entity_poly.pdbx_seq_one_letter_code
_entity_poly.pdbx_strand_id
1 'polypeptide(L)'
;MATIKTPIYTIPILTKDQSNISLKSKEFLETESANVKKNGKREKTSKSHLALAVLACVLGSPLQIGLNTAILNAPQEVIKDFFNETYFDRYDEVMSDSLLTMLWAMTVALFCVGGMMGGVSAAYFAGKFGR
;
A
#
# COMPACT_ATOMS: atom_id res chain seq x y z
N MET A 1 -39.81 5.94 60.19
CA MET A 1 -38.67 5.71 59.29
C MET A 1 -39.00 4.49 58.44
N ALA A 2 -39.63 4.68 57.29
CA ALA A 2 -39.98 3.61 56.37
C ALA A 2 -39.64 4.10 54.96
N THR A 3 -38.56 3.54 54.43
CA THR A 3 -37.93 3.88 53.16
C THR A 3 -38.88 3.53 52.00
N ILE A 4 -39.10 4.51 51.12
CA ILE A 4 -39.83 4.37 49.86
C ILE A 4 -39.04 3.40 48.98
N LYS A 5 -39.55 2.18 48.82
CA LYS A 5 -38.97 1.12 47.98
C LYS A 5 -39.50 1.27 46.56
N THR A 6 -38.76 1.97 45.72
CA THR A 6 -39.03 2.03 44.28
C THR A 6 -38.89 0.64 43.65
N PRO A 7 -39.86 0.14 42.86
CA PRO A 7 -39.64 -1.02 42.02
C PRO A 7 -38.90 -0.58 40.75
N ILE A 8 -37.60 -0.89 40.69
CA ILE A 8 -36.83 -0.81 39.46
C ILE A 8 -37.31 -1.96 38.57
N TYR A 9 -38.04 -1.64 37.50
CA TYR A 9 -38.37 -2.59 36.43
C TYR A 9 -37.11 -2.83 35.59
N THR A 10 -36.33 -3.86 35.93
CA THR A 10 -35.23 -4.34 35.09
C THR A 10 -35.81 -5.15 33.93
N ILE A 11 -35.78 -4.58 32.72
CA ILE A 11 -36.13 -5.28 31.48
C ILE A 11 -35.06 -6.36 31.22
N PRO A 12 -35.41 -7.65 31.00
CA PRO A 12 -34.45 -8.68 30.68
C PRO A 12 -34.16 -8.65 29.17
N ILE A 13 -33.30 -7.72 28.74
CA ILE A 13 -32.71 -7.73 27.41
C ILE A 13 -31.19 -7.73 27.65
N LEU A 14 -30.46 -8.73 27.12
CA LEU A 14 -28.98 -8.78 26.98
C LEU A 14 -28.12 -9.65 27.93
N THR A 15 -28.62 -10.59 28.73
CA THR A 15 -27.72 -11.49 29.50
C THR A 15 -27.36 -12.81 28.81
N LYS A 16 -28.25 -13.39 28.00
CA LYS A 16 -28.03 -14.71 27.36
C LYS A 16 -27.22 -14.66 26.07
N ASP A 17 -27.14 -13.49 25.44
CA ASP A 17 -26.41 -13.25 24.19
C ASP A 17 -24.93 -12.92 24.45
N GLN A 18 -24.65 -12.15 25.51
CA GLN A 18 -23.28 -11.83 25.95
C GLN A 18 -22.47 -13.08 26.33
N SER A 19 -23.10 -14.12 26.90
CA SER A 19 -22.40 -15.39 27.18
C SER A 19 -22.01 -16.15 25.91
N ASN A 20 -22.85 -16.14 24.87
CA ASN A 20 -22.56 -16.79 23.59
C ASN A 20 -21.55 -16.01 22.76
N ILE A 21 -21.58 -14.68 22.81
CA ILE A 21 -20.59 -13.79 22.18
C ILE A 21 -19.23 -13.93 22.88
N SER A 22 -19.21 -14.05 24.22
CA SER A 22 -18.00 -14.29 25.01
C SER A 22 -17.39 -15.68 24.71
N LEU A 23 -18.22 -16.71 24.55
CA LEU A 23 -17.75 -18.04 24.16
C LEU A 23 -17.23 -18.07 22.72
N LYS A 24 -17.92 -17.44 21.77
CA LYS A 24 -17.50 -17.39 20.37
C LYS A 24 -16.23 -16.57 20.15
N SER A 25 -16.05 -15.50 20.92
CA SER A 25 -14.80 -14.74 20.93
C SER A 25 -13.66 -15.52 21.59
N LYS A 26 -13.90 -16.33 22.63
CA LYS A 26 -12.90 -17.25 23.17
C LYS A 26 -12.49 -18.33 22.17
N GLU A 27 -13.42 -18.93 21.44
CA GLU A 27 -13.10 -19.89 20.38
C GLU A 27 -12.31 -19.24 19.23
N PHE A 28 -12.65 -18.00 18.86
CA PHE A 28 -11.91 -17.24 17.86
C PHE A 28 -10.49 -16.89 18.34
N LEU A 29 -10.34 -16.50 19.60
CA LEU A 29 -9.04 -16.20 20.21
C LEU A 29 -8.19 -17.46 20.41
N GLU A 30 -8.77 -18.60 20.75
CA GLU A 30 -8.08 -19.89 20.81
C GLU A 30 -7.67 -20.37 19.40
N THR A 31 -8.50 -20.11 18.38
CA THR A 31 -8.20 -20.43 16.98
C THR A 31 -7.08 -19.54 16.44
N GLU A 32 -7.11 -18.24 16.73
CA GLU A 32 -6.01 -17.30 16.45
C GLU A 32 -4.74 -17.68 17.21
N SER A 33 -4.84 -17.99 18.51
CA SER A 33 -3.69 -18.40 19.33
C SER A 33 -3.09 -19.72 18.84
N ALA A 34 -3.90 -20.66 18.38
CA ALA A 34 -3.45 -21.92 17.79
C ALA A 34 -2.83 -21.71 16.40
N ASN A 35 -3.35 -20.78 15.59
CA ASN A 35 -2.79 -20.41 14.29
C ASN A 35 -1.44 -19.69 14.44
N VAL A 36 -1.34 -18.73 15.37
CA VAL A 36 -0.10 -18.06 15.75
C VAL A 36 0.94 -19.05 16.29
N LYS A 37 0.52 -20.04 17.10
CA LYS A 37 1.42 -21.08 17.63
C LYS A 37 1.87 -22.08 16.57
N LYS A 38 1.03 -22.37 15.56
CA LYS A 38 1.41 -23.16 14.37
C LYS A 38 2.41 -22.40 13.47
N ASN A 39 2.22 -21.09 13.27
CA ASN A 39 3.17 -20.23 12.55
C ASN A 39 4.45 -19.90 13.36
N GLY A 40 4.43 -20.08 14.68
CA GLY A 40 5.57 -19.89 15.58
C GLY A 40 6.64 -20.98 15.49
N LYS A 41 6.38 -22.08 14.76
CA LYS A 41 7.38 -23.10 14.46
C LYS A 41 8.24 -22.63 13.28
N ARG A 42 9.02 -21.56 13.49
CA ARG A 42 9.99 -21.07 12.51
C ARG A 42 10.97 -22.19 12.21
N GLU A 43 10.96 -22.68 10.98
CA GLU A 43 12.13 -23.35 10.41
C GLU A 43 13.35 -22.45 10.68
N LYS A 44 14.45 -23.04 11.16
CA LYS A 44 15.71 -22.31 11.28
C LYS A 44 16.26 -22.06 9.88
N THR A 45 15.64 -21.16 9.12
CA THR A 45 16.16 -20.69 7.84
C THR A 45 17.53 -20.07 8.13
N SER A 46 18.58 -20.63 7.54
CA SER A 46 19.93 -20.08 7.66
C SER A 46 19.92 -18.61 7.23
N LYS A 47 20.60 -17.74 7.99
CA LYS A 47 20.72 -16.30 7.70
C LYS A 47 21.15 -16.03 6.24
N SER A 48 21.92 -16.95 5.64
CA SER A 48 22.33 -16.89 4.24
C SER A 48 21.18 -16.98 3.23
N HIS A 49 20.19 -17.84 3.48
CA HIS A 49 19.03 -18.00 2.58
C HIS A 49 18.12 -16.78 2.66
N LEU A 50 17.96 -16.20 3.85
CA LEU A 50 17.22 -14.95 4.01
C LEU A 50 17.91 -13.79 3.28
N ALA A 51 19.23 -13.67 3.40
CA ALA A 51 19.99 -12.66 2.68
C ALA A 51 19.87 -12.81 1.15
N LEU A 52 19.95 -14.05 0.64
CA LEU A 52 19.74 -14.36 -0.78
C LEU A 52 18.33 -14.02 -1.26
N ALA A 53 17.29 -14.33 -0.48
CA ALA A 53 15.92 -14.00 -0.83
C ALA A 53 15.68 -12.48 -0.90
N VAL A 54 16.24 -11.72 0.05
CA VAL A 54 16.17 -10.26 0.03
C VAL A 54 16.95 -9.70 -1.16
N LEU A 55 18.14 -10.20 -1.44
CA LEU A 55 18.95 -9.78 -2.58
C LEU A 55 18.24 -10.05 -3.92
N ALA A 56 17.65 -11.23 -4.10
CA ALA A 56 16.87 -11.58 -5.27
C ALA A 56 15.60 -10.70 -5.42
N CYS A 57 14.90 -10.43 -4.32
CA CYS A 57 13.73 -9.55 -4.32
C CYS A 57 14.09 -8.11 -4.73
N VAL A 58 15.24 -7.61 -4.28
CA VAL A 58 15.72 -6.25 -4.58
C VAL A 58 16.24 -6.16 -6.02
N LEU A 59 16.97 -7.17 -6.51
CA LEU A 59 17.47 -7.23 -7.89
C LEU A 59 16.38 -7.46 -8.95
N GLY A 60 15.25 -8.07 -8.57
CA GLY A 60 14.20 -8.47 -9.50
C GLY A 60 13.55 -7.30 -10.22
N SER A 61 13.03 -6.31 -9.49
CA SER A 61 12.29 -5.19 -10.08
C SER A 61 12.60 -3.85 -9.41
N PRO A 62 12.72 -3.76 -8.06
CA PRO A 62 12.98 -2.48 -7.40
C PRO A 62 14.25 -1.78 -7.90
N LEU A 63 15.34 -2.52 -8.11
CA LEU A 63 16.58 -1.94 -8.64
C LEU A 63 16.45 -1.48 -10.10
N GLN A 64 15.75 -2.23 -10.95
CA GLN A 64 15.55 -1.86 -12.36
C GLN A 64 14.65 -0.61 -12.47
N ILE A 65 13.58 -0.56 -11.68
CA ILE A 65 12.68 0.60 -11.60
C ILE A 65 13.45 1.83 -11.08
N GLY A 66 14.25 1.65 -10.02
CA GLY A 66 15.07 2.72 -9.45
C GLY A 66 16.13 3.24 -10.41
N LEU A 67 16.82 2.36 -11.14
CA LEU A 67 17.83 2.76 -12.13
C LEU A 67 17.22 3.51 -13.32
N ASN A 68 16.10 3.02 -13.86
CA ASN A 68 15.39 3.71 -14.92
C ASN A 68 14.90 5.09 -14.45
N THR A 69 14.36 5.20 -13.24
CA THR A 69 13.91 6.48 -12.66
C THR A 69 15.07 7.44 -12.39
N ALA A 70 16.22 6.94 -11.93
CA ALA A 70 17.40 7.77 -11.65
C ALA A 70 18.00 8.37 -12.94
N ILE A 71 18.01 7.60 -14.03
CA ILE A 71 18.53 8.06 -15.33
C ILE A 71 17.57 9.09 -15.95
N LEU A 72 16.27 9.00 -15.70
CA LEU A 72 15.25 9.95 -16.20
C LEU A 72 15.35 11.37 -15.62
N ASN A 73 16.07 11.57 -14.52
CA ASN A 73 16.34 12.92 -13.99
C ASN A 73 17.38 13.70 -14.81
N ALA A 74 18.30 13.01 -15.49
CA ALA A 74 19.33 13.64 -16.32
C ALA A 74 18.76 14.34 -17.59
N PRO A 75 17.79 13.77 -18.33
CA PRO A 75 17.19 14.42 -19.49
C PRO A 75 16.09 15.43 -19.14
N GLN A 76 15.94 15.88 -17.89
CA GLN A 76 14.95 16.91 -17.56
C GLN A 76 15.08 18.14 -18.47
N GLU A 77 16.30 18.65 -18.62
CA GLU A 77 16.56 19.82 -19.46
C GLU A 77 16.38 19.48 -20.95
N VAL A 78 16.79 18.28 -21.39
CA VAL A 78 16.58 17.81 -22.78
C VAL A 78 15.09 17.72 -23.14
N ILE A 79 14.25 17.25 -22.21
CA ILE A 79 12.80 17.13 -22.41
C ILE A 79 12.16 18.53 -22.47
N LYS A 80 12.63 19.46 -21.63
CA LYS A 80 12.17 20.85 -21.66
C LYS A 80 12.57 21.54 -22.96
N ASP A 81 13.80 21.35 -23.42
CA ASP A 81 14.28 21.88 -24.70
C ASP A 81 13.45 21.32 -25.86
N PHE A 82 13.16 20.01 -25.85
CA PHE A 82 12.27 19.39 -26.83
C PHE A 82 10.85 19.99 -26.82
N PHE A 83 10.28 20.29 -25.64
CA PHE A 83 8.99 20.96 -25.55
C PHE A 83 9.02 22.36 -26.14
N ASN A 84 10.09 23.11 -25.89
CA ASN A 84 10.25 24.45 -26.44
C ASN A 84 10.45 24.42 -27.96
N GLU A 85 11.30 23.54 -28.49
CA GLU A 85 11.50 23.35 -29.94
C GLU A 85 10.20 22.94 -30.64
N THR A 86 9.47 21.98 -30.08
CA THR A 86 8.21 21.50 -30.67
C THR A 86 7.11 22.59 -30.68
N TYR A 87 7.13 23.49 -29.70
CA TYR A 87 6.18 24.59 -29.62
C TYR A 87 6.53 25.72 -30.58
N PHE A 88 7.82 26.05 -30.66
CA PHE A 88 8.35 27.01 -31.62
C PHE A 88 8.05 26.59 -33.06
N ASP A 89 8.25 25.31 -33.41
CA ASP A 89 7.94 24.79 -34.76
C ASP A 89 6.44 24.93 -35.15
N ARG A 90 5.53 24.96 -34.17
CA ARG A 90 4.09 25.05 -34.42
C ARG A 90 3.53 26.46 -34.41
N TYR A 91 4.08 27.34 -33.57
CA TYR A 91 3.53 28.65 -33.27
C TYR A 91 4.50 29.80 -33.52
N ASP A 92 5.75 29.50 -33.90
CA ASP A 92 6.85 30.45 -34.13
C ASP A 92 7.15 31.36 -32.91
N GLU A 93 6.75 30.91 -31.72
CA GLU A 93 6.92 31.61 -30.45
C GLU A 93 7.65 30.72 -29.44
N VAL A 94 8.45 31.35 -28.57
CA VAL A 94 9.15 30.67 -27.48
C VAL A 94 8.15 30.37 -26.36
N MET A 95 8.17 29.13 -25.84
CA MET A 95 7.24 28.71 -24.80
C MET A 95 7.50 29.47 -23.49
N SER A 96 6.43 29.91 -22.82
CA SER A 96 6.53 30.50 -21.47
C SER A 96 6.97 29.46 -20.44
N ASP A 97 7.90 29.83 -19.55
CA ASP A 97 8.43 29.00 -18.45
C ASP A 97 7.33 28.35 -17.59
N SER A 98 6.19 29.03 -17.43
CA SER A 98 5.04 28.52 -16.67
C SER A 98 4.37 27.32 -17.37
N LEU A 99 4.20 27.39 -18.70
CA LEU A 99 3.65 26.28 -19.49
C LEU A 99 4.62 25.11 -19.53
N LEU A 100 5.90 25.39 -19.70
CA LEU A 100 6.97 24.39 -19.72
C LEU A 100 7.01 23.58 -18.42
N THR A 101 6.93 24.28 -17.28
CA THR A 101 6.90 23.64 -15.96
C THR A 101 5.61 22.85 -15.74
N MET A 102 4.47 23.31 -16.24
CA MET A 102 3.20 22.59 -16.15
C MET A 102 3.22 21.29 -16.97
N LEU A 103 3.78 21.30 -18.18
CA LEU A 103 3.96 20.11 -19.03
C LEU A 103 4.88 19.07 -18.37
N TRP A 104 5.99 19.53 -17.81
CA TRP A 104 6.88 18.69 -17.01
C TRP A 104 6.17 18.10 -15.79
N ALA A 105 5.45 18.92 -15.02
CA ALA A 105 4.71 18.47 -13.85
C ALA A 105 3.61 17.46 -14.19
N MET A 106 2.89 17.62 -15.31
CA MET A 106 1.91 16.64 -15.78
C MET A 106 2.56 15.29 -16.10
N THR A 107 3.76 15.30 -16.70
CA THR A 107 4.50 14.07 -17.02
C THR A 107 4.87 13.31 -15.74
N VAL A 108 5.38 14.00 -14.73
CA VAL A 108 5.71 13.42 -13.42
C VAL A 108 4.45 12.96 -12.67
N ALA A 109 3.34 13.71 -12.78
CA ALA A 109 2.08 13.32 -12.17
C ALA A 109 1.53 12.00 -12.75
N LEU A 110 1.61 11.80 -14.07
CA LEU A 110 1.20 10.56 -14.73
C LEU A 110 2.02 9.34 -14.27
N PHE A 111 3.31 9.53 -13.98
CA PHE A 111 4.15 8.48 -13.39
C PHE A 111 3.62 8.05 -12.02
N CYS A 112 3.27 9.00 -11.15
CA CYS A 112 2.68 8.71 -9.84
C CYS A 112 1.33 7.98 -9.96
N VAL A 113 0.48 8.39 -10.90
CA VAL A 113 -0.80 7.71 -11.18
C VAL A 113 -0.57 6.27 -11.63
N GLY A 114 0.40 6.04 -12.52
CA GLY A 114 0.80 4.69 -12.93
C GLY A 114 1.30 3.85 -11.75
N GLY A 115 2.06 4.44 -10.83
CA GLY A 115 2.49 3.78 -9.59
C GLY A 115 1.32 3.36 -8.69
N MET A 116 0.31 4.22 -8.53
CA MET A 116 -0.90 3.88 -7.76
C MET A 116 -1.66 2.72 -8.41
N MET A 117 -1.88 2.77 -9.73
CA MET A 117 -2.56 1.70 -10.46
C MET A 117 -1.78 0.39 -10.44
N GLY A 118 -0.45 0.46 -10.58
CA GLY A 118 0.43 -0.69 -10.50
C GLY A 118 0.43 -1.33 -9.12
N GLY A 119 0.42 -0.54 -8.05
CA GLY A 119 0.32 -1.02 -6.67
C GLY A 119 -0.99 -1.76 -6.39
N VAL A 120 -2.12 -1.20 -6.84
CA VAL A 120 -3.44 -1.85 -6.72
C VAL A 120 -3.49 -3.14 -7.55
N SER A 121 -2.99 -3.11 -8.79
CA SER A 121 -2.96 -4.28 -9.67
C SER A 121 -2.07 -5.39 -9.09
N ALA A 122 -0.89 -5.05 -8.57
CA ALA A 122 0.01 -6.00 -7.94
C ALA A 122 -0.62 -6.69 -6.73
N ALA A 123 -1.43 -5.99 -5.93
CA ALA A 123 -2.18 -6.60 -4.83
C ALA A 123 -3.20 -7.65 -5.32
N TYR A 124 -3.89 -7.37 -6.44
CA TYR A 124 -4.80 -8.34 -7.06
C TYR A 124 -4.05 -9.56 -7.61
N PHE A 125 -2.93 -9.36 -8.32
CA PHE A 125 -2.13 -10.45 -8.87
C PHE A 125 -1.49 -11.30 -7.76
N ALA A 126 -0.98 -10.70 -6.70
CA ALA A 126 -0.43 -11.41 -5.54
C ALA A 126 -1.47 -12.31 -4.87
N GLY A 127 -2.74 -11.85 -4.81
CA GLY A 127 -3.85 -12.65 -4.29
C GLY A 127 -4.21 -13.87 -5.15
N LYS A 128 -3.89 -13.84 -6.45
CA LYS A 128 -4.24 -14.91 -7.40
C LYS A 128 -3.09 -15.87 -7.73
N PHE A 129 -1.85 -15.38 -7.79
CA PHE A 129 -0.69 -16.13 -8.28
C PHE A 129 0.38 -16.41 -7.20
N GLY A 130 0.19 -15.91 -5.97
CA GLY A 130 1.23 -15.93 -4.94
C GLY A 130 2.23 -14.79 -5.11
N ARG A 131 3.13 -14.64 -4.13
CA ARG A 131 4.21 -13.63 -4.13
C ARG A 131 5.44 -14.11 -4.88
#